data_AF-A0A661LIB2-F1
#
_entry.id   AF-A0A661LIB2-F1
#
_cell.length_a   1.000
_cell.length_b   1.000
_cell.length_c   1.000
_cell.angle_alpha   90.00
_cell.angle_beta   90.00
_cell.angle_gamma   90.00
#
_symmetry.space_group_name_H-M   'P 1'
#
loop_
_entity.id
_entity.type
_entity.pdbx_description
1 polymer ?
#
loop_
_entity_poly.entity_id
_entity_poly.type
_entity_poly.pdbx_seq_one_letter_code
_entity_poly.pdbx_strand_id
1 'polypeptide(L)' 'MSSNGKTYVIGDIHGCLDMLKRLIDKIQWDPSKDELIFVGDYIDRGPDP' A
#
# COMPACT_ATOMS: atom_id res chain seq x y z
N MET A 1 24.37 1.37 -12.72
CA MET A 1 23.04 1.80 -13.20
C MET A 1 22.23 2.10 -11.96
N SER A 2 21.96 3.38 -11.66
CA SER A 2 21.14 3.74 -10.50
C SER A 2 19.69 3.38 -10.81
N SER A 3 19.23 2.23 -10.35
CA SER A 3 17.81 1.91 -10.30
C SER A 3 17.19 2.77 -9.21
N ASN A 4 16.56 3.88 -9.58
CA ASN A 4 15.86 4.73 -8.63
C ASN A 4 14.51 4.07 -8.32
N GLY A 5 14.46 3.36 -7.20
CA GLY A 5 13.23 2.79 -6.65
C GLY A 5 12.15 3.86 -6.41
N LYS A 6 10.88 3.49 -6.47
CA LYS A 6 9.78 4.38 -6.09
C LYS A 6 9.44 4.17 -4.62
N THR A 7 9.12 5.24 -3.92
CA THR A 7 8.54 5.18 -2.57
C THR A 7 7.07 5.50 -2.64
N TYR A 8 6.23 4.58 -2.18
CA TYR A 8 4.78 4.74 -2.08
C TYR A 8 4.39 4.93 -0.61
N VAL A 9 3.59 5.95 -0.33
CA VAL A 9 3.04 6.23 1.00
C VAL A 9 1.54 6.02 0.96
N ILE A 10 1.04 5.03 1.70
CA ILE A 10 -0.38 4.68 1.80
C ILE A 10 -0.90 5.17 3.16
N GLY A 11 -1.96 5.99 3.09
CA GLY A 11 -2.69 6.48 4.27
C GLY A 11 -3.65 5.43 4.85
N ASP A 12 -4.67 5.91 5.53
CA ASP A 12 -5.64 5.11 6.28
C ASP A 12 -6.27 3.99 5.41
N ILE A 13 -6.26 2.76 5.94
CA ILE A 13 -6.86 1.59 5.27
C ILE A 13 -8.25 1.31 5.83
N HIS A 14 -8.46 1.50 7.13
CA HIS A 14 -9.74 1.32 7.82
C HIS A 14 -10.44 0.01 7.41
N GLY A 15 -9.78 -1.14 7.55
CA GLY A 15 -10.36 -2.45 7.23
C GLY A 15 -10.83 -2.63 5.78
N CYS A 16 -10.34 -1.82 4.83
CA CYS A 16 -10.70 -1.91 3.42
C CYS A 16 -9.67 -2.74 2.63
N LEU A 17 -9.52 -4.02 2.99
CA LEU A 17 -8.50 -4.91 2.44
C LEU A 17 -8.58 -5.04 0.91
N ASP A 18 -9.78 -5.16 0.35
CA ASP A 18 -9.95 -5.31 -1.10
C ASP A 18 -9.56 -4.04 -1.88
N MET A 19 -9.78 -2.87 -1.29
CA MET A 19 -9.33 -1.61 -1.89
C MET A 19 -7.81 -1.53 -1.89
N LEU A 20 -7.17 -1.94 -0.78
CA LEU A 20 -5.72 -1.99 -0.67
C LEU A 20 -5.11 -2.94 -1.72
N LYS A 21 -5.63 -4.16 -1.88
CA LYS A 21 -5.14 -5.12 -2.90
C LYS A 21 -5.20 -4.52 -4.31
N ARG A 22 -6.33 -3.91 -4.67
CA ARG A 22 -6.51 -3.25 -5.98
C ARG A 22 -5.56 -2.08 -6.18
N LEU A 23 -5.26 -1.34 -5.12
CA LEU A 23 -4.29 -0.25 -5.15
C LEU A 23 -2.88 -0.79 -5.40
N ILE A 24 -2.45 -1.83 -4.67
CA ILE A 24 -1.13 -2.47 -4.84
C ILE A 24 -0.98 -3.02 -6.26
N ASP A 25 -1.99 -3.68 -6.80
CA ASP A 25 -1.99 -4.18 -8.17
C ASP A 25 -1.84 -3.04 -9.20
N LYS A 26 -2.53 -1.92 -8.96
CA LYS A 26 -2.51 -0.76 -9.87
C LYS A 26 -1.16 -0.04 -9.90
N ILE A 27 -0.47 0.05 -8.76
CA ILE A 27 0.85 0.72 -8.69
C ILE A 27 1.99 -0.17 -9.16
N GLN A 28 1.70 -1.45 -9.47
CA GLN A 28 2.68 -2.45 -9.90
C GLN A 28 3.92 -2.46 -8.98
N TRP A 29 3.66 -2.52 -7.67
CA TRP A 29 4.69 -2.48 -6.64
C TRP A 29 5.65 -3.66 -6.82
N ASP A 30 6.94 -3.35 -6.84
CA ASP A 30 8.01 -4.34 -6.91
C ASP A 30 8.85 -4.31 -5.63
N PRO A 31 8.71 -5.30 -4.73
CA PRO A 31 9.44 -5.33 -3.46
C PRO A 31 10.96 -5.41 -3.60
N SER A 32 11.49 -5.74 -4.78
CA SER A 32 12.94 -5.79 -5.00
C SER A 32 13.58 -4.41 -5.20
N LYS A 33 12.77 -3.39 -5.49
CA LYS A 33 13.23 -2.03 -5.82
C LYS A 33 12.42 -0.90 -5.19
N ASP A 34 11.16 -1.12 -4.89
CA ASP A 34 10.23 -0.10 -4.41
C ASP A 34 10.01 -0.21 -2.89
N GLU A 35 9.81 0.93 -2.25
CA GLU A 35 9.48 1.03 -0.84
C GLU A 35 7.98 1.30 -0.66
N LEU A 36 7.38 0.64 0.33
CA LEU A 36 5.97 0.78 0.68
C LEU A 36 5.85 1.17 2.15
N ILE A 37 5.36 2.39 2.41
CA ILE A 37 5.20 2.95 3.75
C ILE A 37 3.71 3.08 4.06
N PHE A 38 3.31 2.54 5.21
CA PHE A 38 1.96 2.67 5.74
C PHE A 38 1.95 3.65 6.92
N VAL A 39 1.00 4.59 6.92
CA VAL A 39 0.98 5.70 7.88
C VAL A 39 0.19 5.39 9.15
N GLY A 40 -0.73 4.42 9.12
CA GLY A 40 -1.53 4.01 10.28
C GLY A 40 -2.96 3.65 9.91
N ASP A 41 -3.83 3.57 10.91
CA ASP A 41 -5.28 3.33 10.76
C ASP A 41 -5.63 2.16 9.84
N TYR A 42 -5.06 0.99 10.18
CA TYR A 42 -5.18 -0.22 9.36
C TYR A 42 -6.56 -0.89 9.48
N ILE A 43 -7.10 -0.87 10.69
CA ILE A 43 -8.33 -1.55 11.09
C ILE A 43 -9.39 -0.52 11.50
N ASP A 44 -10.54 -1.02 11.95
CA ASP A 44 -11.75 -0.27 12.29
C ASP A 44 -12.44 0.39 11.08
N ARG A 45 -13.75 0.66 11.21
CA ARG A 45 -14.64 1.31 10.22
C ARG A 45 -14.91 0.54 8.91
N GLY A 46 -14.04 -0.37 8.52
CA GLY A 46 -14.17 -1.18 7.31
C GLY A 46 -15.00 -2.45 7.46
N PRO A 47 -15.39 -3.07 6.33
CA PRO A 47 -16.12 -4.34 6.32
C PRO A 47 -15.24 -5.56 6.65
N ASP A 48 -13.91 -5.44 6.55
CA ASP A 48 -12.96 -6.55 6.73
C ASP A 48 -11.99 -6.24 7.89
N PRO A 49 -12.33 -6.59 9.14
CA PRO A 49 -11.50 -6.34 10.32
C PRO A 49 -10.27 -7.25 10.43
#